data_AF-A0A4P9XQM5-F1
#
_entry.id   AF-A0A4P9XQM5-F1
#
_cell.length_a   1.000
_cell.length_b   1.000
_cell.length_c   1.000
_cell.angle_alpha   90.00
_cell.angle_beta   90.00
_cell.angle_gamma   90.00
#
_symmetry.space_group_name_H-M   'P 1'
#
loop_
_entity.id
_entity.type
_entity.pdbx_description
1 polymer ?
#
loop_
_entity_poly.entity_id
_entity_poly.type
_entity_poly.pdbx_seq_one_letter_code
_entity_poly.pdbx_strand_id
1 'polypeptide(L)'
;MQQAERLAEELLMEKQLLVEYDRRRNDNRVALNHMRSNKDKKIWMNLGDLFIRLPKKTASHMLESEQTQLDTSIEETRRDVRDKAQQLDQLEGGDGSRFAAFDLRPVSSGELRGATGGRAGDGRAQ
;
A
#
# COMPACT_ATOMS: atom_id res chain seq x y z
N MET A 1 0.34 26.12 -18.41
CA MET A 1 1.69 25.61 -18.13
C MET A 1 1.95 25.44 -16.64
N GLN A 2 1.98 26.51 -15.83
CA GLN A 2 2.35 26.42 -14.39
C GLN A 2 1.54 25.44 -13.53
N GLN A 3 0.28 25.14 -13.88
CA GLN A 3 -0.53 24.17 -13.14
C GLN A 3 -0.14 22.72 -13.45
N ALA A 4 0.11 22.40 -14.73
CA ALA A 4 0.53 21.05 -15.15
C ALA A 4 1.94 20.73 -14.61
N GLU A 5 2.86 21.70 -14.64
CA GLU A 5 4.22 21.54 -14.10
C GLU A 5 4.20 21.25 -12.59
N ARG A 6 3.46 22.05 -11.81
CA ARG A 6 3.32 21.80 -10.36
C ARG A 6 2.71 20.43 -10.06
N LEU A 7 1.67 20.04 -10.80
CA LEU A 7 1.05 18.73 -10.63
C LEU A 7 2.02 17.58 -10.95
N ALA A 8 2.84 17.74 -11.99
CA ALA A 8 3.87 16.78 -12.35
C ALA A 8 4.96 16.67 -11.27
N GLU A 9 5.41 17.79 -10.69
CA GLU A 9 6.36 17.81 -9.57
C GLU A 9 5.81 17.09 -8.34
N GLU A 10 4.56 17.39 -7.95
CA GLU A 10 3.89 16.71 -6.83
C GLU A 10 3.79 15.20 -7.05
N LEU A 11 3.40 14.78 -8.25
CA LEU A 11 3.28 13.38 -8.61
C LEU A 11 4.64 12.65 -8.57
N LEU A 12 5.72 13.32 -8.97
CA LEU A 12 7.08 12.76 -8.84
C LEU A 12 7.49 12.63 -7.38
N MET A 13 7.17 13.61 -6.53
CA MET A 13 7.44 13.56 -5.09
C MET A 13 6.67 12.41 -4.41
N GLU A 14 5.39 12.24 -4.73
CA GLU A 14 4.57 11.15 -4.17
C GLU A 14 5.05 9.76 -4.61
N LYS A 15 5.50 9.62 -5.86
CA LYS A 15 6.14 8.40 -6.33
C LYS A 15 7.41 8.09 -5.53
N GLN A 16 8.23 9.09 -5.24
CA GLN A 16 9.42 8.90 -4.40
C GLN A 16 9.02 8.53 -2.97
N LEU A 17 7.98 9.16 -2.42
CA LEU A 17 7.46 8.86 -1.09
C LEU A 17 6.98 7.40 -0.97
N LEU A 18 6.31 6.87 -1.98
CA LEU A 18 5.93 5.45 -2.05
C LEU A 18 7.14 4.53 -1.94
N VAL A 19 8.24 4.85 -2.63
CA VAL A 19 9.48 4.06 -2.54
C VAL A 19 10.04 4.08 -1.11
N GLU A 20 10.02 5.23 -0.44
CA GLU A 20 10.48 5.33 0.95
C GLU A 20 9.57 4.57 1.93
N TYR A 21 8.25 4.62 1.73
CA TYR A 21 7.31 3.83 2.52
C TYR A 21 7.52 2.32 2.34
N ASP A 22 7.73 1.85 1.10
CA ASP A 22 8.01 0.43 0.84
C ASP A 22 9.33 -0.01 1.46
N ARG A 23 10.37 0.85 1.45
CA ARG A 23 11.64 0.59 2.17
C ARG A 23 11.41 0.43 3.66
N ARG A 24 10.77 1.40 4.32
CA ARG A 24 10.48 1.35 5.76
C ARG A 24 9.63 0.15 6.14
N ARG A 25 8.64 -0.19 5.33
CA ARG A 25 7.81 -1.38 5.51
C ARG A 25 8.64 -2.67 5.46
N ASN A 26 9.54 -2.77 4.47
CA ASN A 26 10.43 -3.91 4.37
C ASN A 26 11.38 -4.01 5.58
N ASP A 27 11.94 -2.90 6.03
CA ASP A 27 12.81 -2.86 7.20
C ASP A 27 12.08 -3.32 8.46
N ASN A 28 10.84 -2.86 8.66
CA ASN A 28 9.98 -3.29 9.75
C ASN A 28 9.68 -4.81 9.69
N ARG A 29 9.44 -5.35 8.48
CA ARG A 29 9.26 -6.80 8.29
C ARG A 29 10.51 -7.58 8.65
N VAL A 30 11.69 -7.11 8.23
CA VAL A 30 12.98 -7.75 8.55
C VAL A 30 13.23 -7.69 10.07
N ALA A 31 12.96 -6.55 10.70
CA ALA A 31 13.09 -6.38 12.14
C ALA A 31 12.15 -7.33 12.91
N LEU A 32 10.88 -7.44 12.51
CA LEU A 32 9.91 -8.38 13.09
C LEU A 32 10.35 -9.83 12.94
N ASN A 33 10.88 -10.21 11.78
CA ASN A 33 11.42 -11.55 11.56
C ASN A 33 12.63 -11.84 12.46
N HIS A 34 13.55 -10.89 12.58
CA HIS A 34 14.71 -11.02 13.47
C HIS A 34 14.29 -11.12 14.94
N MET A 35 13.33 -10.31 15.37
CA MET A 35 12.78 -10.38 16.71
C MET A 35 12.17 -11.74 16.99
N ARG A 36 11.48 -12.37 16.04
CA ARG A 36 10.89 -13.70 16.25
C ARG A 36 11.95 -14.77 16.56
N SER A 37 13.11 -14.73 15.91
CA SER A 37 14.19 -15.70 16.18
C SER A 37 15.04 -15.35 17.40
N ASN A 38 15.08 -14.08 17.82
CA ASN A 38 15.88 -13.65 18.96
C ASN A 38 15.24 -14.09 20.31
N LYS A 39 16.04 -14.71 21.19
CA LYS A 39 15.65 -15.16 22.54
C LYS A 39 15.69 -14.05 23.60
N ASP A 40 16.25 -12.89 23.26
CA ASP A 40 16.38 -11.76 24.19
C ASP A 40 15.02 -11.18 24.60
N LYS A 41 14.89 -10.88 25.90
CA LYS A 41 13.66 -10.29 26.47
C LYS A 41 13.55 -8.78 26.22
N LYS A 42 14.67 -8.11 25.92
CA LYS A 42 14.77 -6.66 25.72
C LYS A 42 15.58 -6.37 24.46
N ILE A 43 15.16 -5.37 23.70
CA ILE A 43 15.75 -4.99 22.41
C ILE A 43 16.03 -3.49 22.43
N TRP A 44 17.09 -3.08 21.73
CA TRP A 44 17.39 -1.68 21.48
C TRP A 44 16.66 -1.22 20.22
N MET A 45 15.93 -0.11 20.32
CA MET A 45 15.29 0.56 19.19
C MET A 45 15.94 1.92 19.00
N ASN A 46 16.19 2.27 17.74
CA ASN A 46 16.56 3.63 17.35
C ASN A 46 15.29 4.45 17.08
N LEU A 47 15.16 5.60 17.74
CA LEU A 47 14.16 6.62 17.47
C LEU A 47 14.90 7.94 17.19
N GLY A 48 15.23 8.17 15.91
CA GLY A 48 16.00 9.33 15.49
C GLY A 48 17.41 9.30 16.10
N ASP A 49 17.72 10.29 16.93
CA ASP A 49 19.03 10.40 17.58
C ASP A 49 19.12 9.64 18.91
N LEU A 50 18.04 8.96 19.33
CA LEU A 50 17.95 8.25 20.60
C LEU A 50 17.93 6.73 20.40
N PHE A 51 18.61 6.00 21.29
CA PHE A 51 18.46 4.56 21.45
C PHE A 51 17.74 4.23 22.75
N ILE A 52 16.61 3.53 22.66
CA ILE A 52 15.82 3.11 23.83
C ILE A 52 15.81 1.60 23.96
N ARG A 53 15.94 1.09 25.20
CA ARG A 53 15.85 -0.33 25.50
C ARG A 53 14.44 -0.68 25.96
N LEU A 54 13.69 -1.39 25.14
CA LEU A 54 12.32 -1.77 25.41
C LEU A 54 12.17 -3.29 25.57
N PRO A 55 11.15 -3.76 26.31
CA PRO A 55 10.74 -5.16 26.26
C PRO A 55 10.39 -5.55 24.82
N LYS A 56 10.78 -6.77 24.42
CA LYS A 56 10.53 -7.30 23.07
C LYS A 56 9.06 -7.18 22.65
N LYS A 57 8.13 -7.50 23.56
CA LYS A 57 6.68 -7.42 23.30
C LYS A 57 6.24 -6.01 22.92
N THR A 58 6.74 -4.99 23.62
CA THR A 58 6.43 -3.58 23.35
C THR A 58 7.01 -3.15 22.00
N ALA A 59 8.27 -3.49 21.74
CA ALA A 59 8.93 -3.18 20.47
C ALA A 59 8.22 -3.83 19.26
N SER A 60 7.81 -5.10 19.39
CA SER A 60 7.06 -5.80 18.33
C SER A 60 5.71 -5.14 18.06
N HIS A 61 4.96 -4.80 19.12
CA HIS A 61 3.66 -4.12 18.96
C HIS A 61 3.82 -2.74 18.30
N MET A 62 4.86 -1.99 18.63
CA MET A 62 5.14 -0.69 17.99
C MET A 62 5.39 -0.86 16.49
N LEU A 63 6.21 -1.83 16.09
CA LEU A 63 6.53 -2.09 14.69
C LEU A 63 5.34 -2.67 13.90
N GLU A 64 4.48 -3.47 14.53
CA GLU A 64 3.23 -3.98 13.94
C GLU A 64 2.22 -2.84 13.71
N SER A 65 2.09 -1.92 14.67
CA SER A 65 1.27 -0.72 14.53
C SER A 65 1.79 0.19 13.42
N GLU A 66 3.11 0.41 13.37
CA GLU A 66 3.74 1.21 12.31
C GLU A 66 3.54 0.56 10.94
N GLN A 67 3.64 -0.77 10.82
CA GLN A 67 3.34 -1.47 9.56
C GLN A 67 1.89 -1.24 9.09
N THR A 68 0.92 -1.29 10.00
CA THR A 68 -0.50 -1.03 9.65
C THR A 68 -0.69 0.40 9.14
N GLN A 69 -0.02 1.37 9.78
CA GLN A 69 -0.04 2.77 9.36
C GLN A 69 0.62 2.94 7.98
N LEU A 70 1.79 2.36 7.77
CA LEU A 70 2.49 2.38 6.48
C LEU A 70 1.65 1.75 5.37
N ASP A 71 1.01 0.60 5.62
CA ASP A 71 0.12 -0.04 4.66
C ASP A 71 -1.04 0.88 4.25
N THR A 72 -1.61 1.60 5.22
CA THR A 72 -2.71 2.55 4.96
C THR A 72 -2.21 3.74 4.14
N SER A 73 -1.09 4.35 4.54
CA SER A 73 -0.49 5.48 3.83
C SER A 73 -0.03 5.11 2.41
N ILE A 74 0.49 3.90 2.19
CA ILE A 74 0.85 3.41 0.85
C ILE A 74 -0.39 3.34 -0.04
N GLU A 75 -1.50 2.79 0.46
CA GLU A 75 -2.73 2.67 -0.32
C GLU A 75 -3.37 4.04 -0.60
N GLU A 76 -3.31 4.97 0.35
CA GLU A 76 -3.74 6.36 0.16
C GLU A 76 -2.88 7.07 -0.90
N THR A 77 -1.55 7.08 -0.74
CA THR A 77 -0.65 7.71 -1.71
C THR A 77 -0.74 7.07 -3.10
N ARG A 78 -1.00 5.77 -3.21
CA ARG A 78 -1.26 5.12 -4.52
C ARG A 78 -2.52 5.62 -5.20
N ARG A 79 -3.57 5.95 -4.44
CA ARG A 79 -4.78 6.56 -4.98
C ARG A 79 -4.50 7.98 -5.43
N ASP A 80 -3.83 8.77 -4.60
CA ASP A 80 -3.45 10.15 -4.93
C ASP A 80 -2.60 10.22 -6.20
N VAL A 81 -1.61 9.34 -6.34
CA VAL A 81 -0.78 9.25 -7.56
C VAL A 81 -1.63 8.91 -8.79
N ARG A 82 -2.63 8.04 -8.67
CA ARG A 82 -3.55 7.71 -9.78
C ARG A 82 -4.39 8.92 -10.17
N ASP A 83 -5.01 9.57 -9.19
CA ASP A 83 -5.90 10.70 -9.40
C ASP A 83 -5.14 11.88 -10.04
N LYS A 84 -3.94 12.18 -9.53
CA LYS A 84 -3.07 13.22 -10.09
C LYS A 84 -2.55 12.85 -11.48
N ALA A 85 -2.25 11.57 -11.74
CA ALA A 85 -1.84 11.13 -13.08
C ALA A 85 -2.96 11.33 -14.11
N GLN A 86 -4.19 11.01 -13.72
CA GLN A 86 -5.37 11.21 -14.57
C GLN A 86 -5.64 12.70 -14.80
N GLN A 87 -5.52 13.54 -13.76
CA GLN A 87 -5.66 14.99 -13.90
C GLN A 87 -4.61 15.59 -14.83
N LEU A 88 -3.36 15.13 -14.73
CA LEU A 88 -2.28 15.58 -15.60
C LEU A 88 -2.54 15.21 -17.07
N ASP A 89 -3.03 13.99 -17.32
CA ASP A 89 -3.43 13.53 -18.66
C ASP A 89 -4.48 14.43 -19.30
N GLN A 90 -5.53 14.79 -18.54
CA GLN A 90 -6.59 15.67 -19.00
C GLN A 90 -6.08 17.08 -19.29
N LEU A 91 -5.18 17.60 -18.46
CA LEU A 91 -4.56 18.91 -18.64
C LEU A 91 -3.63 18.98 -19.87
N GLU A 92 -3.03 17.85 -20.26
CA GLU A 92 -2.19 17.71 -21.46
C GLU A 92 -3.01 17.45 -22.74
N GLY A 93 -4.34 17.38 -22.65
CA GLY A 93 -5.24 17.14 -23.78
C GLY A 93 -5.49 15.67 -24.10
N GLY A 94 -5.14 14.75 -23.19
CA GLY A 94 -5.55 13.36 -23.23
C GLY A 94 -7.04 13.19 -22.93
N ASP A 95 -7.61 12.07 -23.37
CA ASP A 95 -9.02 11.72 -23.15
C ASP A 95 -9.25 10.95 -21.83
N GLY A 96 -8.23 10.77 -20.99
CA GLY A 96 -8.30 9.99 -19.75
C GLY A 96 -8.35 8.47 -19.97
N SER A 97 -8.43 7.99 -21.22
CA SER A 97 -8.60 6.56 -21.54
C SER A 97 -7.38 5.73 -21.14
N ARG A 98 -6.18 6.34 -21.15
CA ARG A 98 -4.91 5.70 -20.76
C ARG A 98 -4.93 5.19 -19.32
N PHE A 99 -5.65 5.88 -18.43
CA PHE A 99 -5.71 5.56 -17.00
C PHE A 99 -6.96 4.76 -16.61
N ALA A 100 -8.03 4.83 -17.39
CA ALA A 100 -9.27 4.07 -17.17
C ALA A 100 -9.04 2.55 -17.14
N ALA A 101 -8.09 2.03 -17.93
CA ALA A 101 -7.72 0.61 -17.91
C ALA A 101 -7.04 0.16 -16.60
N PHE A 102 -6.52 1.09 -15.80
CA PHE A 102 -5.82 0.83 -14.54
C PHE A 102 -6.68 1.04 -13.29
N ASP A 103 -7.94 1.45 -13.44
CA ASP A 103 -8.93 1.56 -12.35
C ASP A 103 -9.60 0.19 -12.06
N LEU A 104 -8.77 -0.83 -11.90
CA LEU A 104 -9.22 -2.17 -11.53
C LEU A 104 -9.35 -2.26 -10.01
N ARG A 105 -10.57 -2.56 -9.55
CA ARG A 105 -10.85 -2.83 -8.13
C ARG A 105 -10.67 -4.31 -7.83
N PRO A 106 -10.16 -4.68 -6.65
CA PRO A 106 -10.08 -6.08 -6.25
C PRO A 106 -11.49 -6.70 -6.21
N VAL A 107 -11.65 -7.83 -6.88
CA VAL A 107 -12.93 -8.56 -6.96
C VAL A 107 -13.30 -9.05 -5.56
N SER A 108 -14.49 -8.70 -5.09
CA SER A 108 -14.98 -9.14 -3.78
C SER A 108 -15.32 -10.63 -3.78
N SER A 109 -15.27 -11.27 -2.61
CA SER A 109 -15.64 -12.69 -2.45
C SER A 109 -17.10 -12.98 -2.83
N GLY A 110 -17.97 -11.95 -2.90
CA GLY A 110 -19.33 -12.08 -3.42
C GLY A 110 -19.37 -12.18 -4.94
N GLU A 111 -18.63 -11.30 -5.62
CA GLU A 111 -18.52 -11.28 -7.09
C GLU A 111 -17.81 -12.51 -7.65
N LEU A 112 -16.76 -12.98 -6.96
CA LEU A 112 -16.08 -14.24 -7.28
C LEU A 112 -17.03 -15.44 -7.22
N ARG A 113 -17.86 -15.53 -6.16
CA ARG A 113 -18.83 -16.62 -6.01
C ARG A 113 -19.93 -16.60 -7.08
N GLY A 114 -20.39 -15.42 -7.48
CA GLY A 114 -21.33 -15.26 -8.59
C GLY A 114 -20.77 -15.74 -9.93
N ALA A 115 -19.48 -15.47 -10.19
CA ALA A 115 -18.80 -15.92 -11.41
C ALA A 115 -18.54 -17.43 -11.44
N THR A 116 -18.28 -18.06 -10.28
CA THR A 116 -18.00 -19.51 -10.20
C THR A 116 -19.23 -20.38 -9.92
N GLY A 117 -20.35 -19.79 -9.49
CA GLY A 117 -21.55 -20.52 -9.03
C GLY A 117 -22.60 -20.84 -10.11
N GLY A 118 -22.40 -20.43 -11.36
CA GLY A 118 -23.43 -20.49 -12.43
C GLY A 118 -23.56 -21.80 -13.23
N ARG A 119 -22.87 -22.90 -12.88
CA ARG A 119 -22.98 -24.18 -13.59
C ARG A 119 -23.02 -25.38 -12.63
N ALA A 120 -24.08 -25.50 -11.85
CA ALA A 120 -24.43 -26.76 -11.22
C ALA A 120 -25.95 -26.83 -11.02
N GLY A 121 -26.64 -27.50 -11.95
CA GLY A 121 -28.04 -27.87 -11.78
C GLY A 121 -28.92 -27.60 -12.98
N ASP A 122 -28.59 -28.18 -14.15
CA ASP A 122 -29.64 -28.50 -15.12
C ASP A 122 -30.05 -29.95 -14.86
N GLY A 123 -31.15 -30.09 -14.11
CA GLY A 123 -31.72 -31.36 -13.71
C GLY A 123 -32.28 -32.09 -14.92
N ARG A 124 -31.91 -33.36 -15.07
CA ARG A 124 -32.58 -34.30 -15.97
C ARG A 124 -34.08 -34.30 -15.65
N ALA A 125 -34.87 -33.80 -16.59
CA ALA A 125 -36.24 -34.22 -16.77
C ALA A 125 -36.27 -35.50 -17.60
N GLN A 126 -37.18 -36.40 -17.19
CA GLN A 126 -37.56 -37.70 -17.77
C GLN A 126 -36.76 -38.91 -17.26
#